data_AF-Q1QFL7-F1
#
_entry.id   AF-Q1QFL7-F1
#
_cell.length_a   1.000
_cell.length_b   1.000
_cell.length_c   1.000
_cell.angle_alpha   90.00
_cell.angle_beta   90.00
_cell.angle_gamma   90.00
#
_symmetry.space_group_name_H-M   'P 1'
#
loop_
_entity.id
_entity.type
_entity.pdbx_description
1 polymer ?
#
loop_
_entity_poly.entity_id
_entity_poly.type
_entity_poly.pdbx_seq_one_letter_code
_entity_poly.pdbx_strand_id
1 'polypeptide(L)'
;MSTDVPEILLSHYLKTLKLPTFQREYQKLARLCATEGVDHVGYLTRLSEREMIERDRRKVERRIKAARFPVVKSLDSFDFTAIPKLNKMQVLELARCEWIERRENVIALGPSEPAS
;
A
#
# COMPACT_ATOMS: atom_id res chain seq x y z
N MET A 1 -24.76 -1.92 29.66
CA MET A 1 -23.31 -1.70 29.86
C MET A 1 -22.96 -0.41 29.17
N SER A 2 -22.81 0.65 29.96
CA SER A 2 -22.48 2.00 29.51
C SER A 2 -21.15 1.92 28.75
N THR A 3 -21.15 2.29 27.47
CA THR A 3 -19.90 2.55 26.75
C THR A 3 -19.22 3.69 27.51
N ASP A 4 -18.11 3.39 28.19
CA ASP A 4 -17.45 4.34 29.07
C ASP A 4 -16.98 5.56 28.26
N VAL A 5 -17.17 6.77 28.82
CA VAL A 5 -16.81 8.06 28.21
C VAL A 5 -15.42 8.05 27.51
N PRO A 6 -14.37 7.40 28.04
CA PRO A 6 -13.09 7.25 27.36
C PRO A 6 -13.16 6.59 25.97
N GLU A 7 -13.98 5.56 25.75
CA GLU A 7 -14.07 4.89 24.45
C GLU A 7 -14.76 5.78 23.40
N ILE A 8 -15.75 6.55 23.84
CA ILE A 8 -16.44 7.52 22.99
C ILE A 8 -15.48 8.63 22.57
N LEU A 9 -14.74 9.21 23.52
CA LEU A 9 -13.73 10.23 23.25
C LEU A 9 -12.63 9.70 22.35
N LEU A 10 -12.11 8.50 22.61
CA LEU A 10 -11.10 7.86 21.78
C LEU A 10 -11.58 7.69 20.34
N SER A 11 -12.80 7.16 20.15
CA SER A 11 -13.40 7.02 18.81
C SER A 11 -13.51 8.36 18.08
N HIS A 12 -13.92 9.41 18.79
CA HIS A 12 -13.96 10.77 18.24
C HIS A 12 -12.56 11.26 17.83
N TYR A 13 -11.55 11.14 18.70
CA TYR A 13 -10.19 11.58 18.40
C TYR A 13 -9.57 10.82 17.22
N LEU A 14 -9.74 9.49 17.17
CA LEU A 14 -9.21 8.68 16.06
C LEU A 14 -9.84 9.05 14.72
N LYS A 15 -11.13 9.39 14.72
CA LYS A 15 -11.82 9.90 13.53
C LYS A 15 -11.27 11.26 13.10
N THR A 16 -11.10 12.19 14.03
CA THR A 16 -10.56 13.54 13.79
C THR A 16 -9.12 13.50 13.27
N LEU A 17 -8.28 12.63 13.84
CA LEU A 17 -6.89 12.41 13.44
C LEU A 17 -6.74 11.58 12.15
N LYS A 18 -7.85 11.07 11.59
CA LYS A 18 -7.87 10.21 10.40
C LYS A 18 -7.00 8.95 10.59
N LEU A 19 -7.23 8.24 11.69
CA LEU A 19 -6.58 6.97 12.05
C LEU A 19 -7.59 5.81 11.98
N PRO A 20 -8.10 5.45 10.79
CA PRO A 20 -9.16 4.44 10.63
C PRO A 20 -8.70 3.03 11.02
N THR A 21 -7.42 2.69 10.88
CA THR A 21 -6.91 1.38 11.28
C THR A 21 -6.80 1.31 12.80
N PHE A 22 -6.39 2.39 13.47
CA PHE A 22 -6.49 2.47 14.94
C PHE A 22 -7.93 2.21 15.38
N GLN A 23 -8.91 2.93 14.82
CA GLN A 23 -10.30 2.83 15.22
C GLN A 23 -10.85 1.40 15.12
N ARG A 24 -10.43 0.64 14.11
CA ARG A 24 -10.87 -0.74 13.88
C ARG A 24 -10.10 -1.77 14.72
N GLU A 25 -8.80 -1.56 14.94
CA GLU A 25 -7.91 -2.63 15.41
C GLU A 25 -7.47 -2.48 16.89
N TYR A 26 -7.59 -1.29 17.50
CA TYR A 26 -6.97 -1.00 18.80
C TYR A 26 -7.37 -2.01 19.90
N GLN A 27 -8.67 -2.30 20.06
CA GLN A 27 -9.14 -3.25 21.08
C GLN A 27 -8.68 -4.69 20.83
N LYS A 28 -8.64 -5.11 19.56
CA LYS A 28 -8.19 -6.46 19.20
C LYS A 28 -6.69 -6.60 19.48
N LEU A 29 -5.91 -5.60 19.09
CA LEU A 29 -4.46 -5.61 19.28
C LEU A 29 -4.07 -5.44 20.74
N ALA A 30 -4.82 -4.66 21.53
CA ALA A 30 -4.60 -4.52 22.96
C ALA A 30 -4.76 -5.87 23.69
N ARG A 31 -5.82 -6.63 23.35
CA ARG A 31 -6.03 -7.98 23.89
C ARG A 31 -4.89 -8.93 23.52
N LEU A 32 -4.44 -8.91 22.27
CA LEU A 32 -3.32 -9.73 21.80
C LEU A 32 -2.01 -9.36 22.51
N CYS A 33 -1.70 -8.07 22.62
CA CYS A 33 -0.49 -7.60 23.29
C CYS A 33 -0.49 -7.95 24.78
N ALA A 34 -1.66 -7.88 25.44
CA ALA A 34 -1.81 -8.31 26.83
C ALA A 34 -1.53 -9.82 27.00
N THR A 35 -1.97 -10.66 26.05
CA THR A 35 -1.68 -12.10 26.08
C THR A 35 -0.20 -12.42 25.79
N GLU A 36 0.47 -11.60 24.97
CA GLU A 36 1.86 -11.79 24.58
C GLU A 36 2.86 -11.12 25.55
N GLY A 37 2.39 -10.44 26.59
CA GLY A 37 3.26 -9.70 27.52
C GLY A 37 3.97 -8.50 26.89
N VAL A 38 3.41 -7.94 25.81
CA VAL A 38 3.94 -6.76 25.13
C VAL A 38 3.58 -5.53 25.95
N ASP A 39 4.57 -4.67 26.18
CA ASP A 39 4.41 -3.43 26.93
C ASP A 39 3.61 -2.38 26.14
N HIS A 40 3.31 -1.25 26.79
CA HIS A 40 2.50 -0.18 26.18
C HIS A 40 3.17 0.43 24.95
N VAL A 41 4.50 0.59 24.97
CA VAL A 41 5.26 1.13 23.84
C VAL A 41 5.24 0.15 22.67
N GLY A 42 5.41 -1.15 22.92
CA GLY A 42 5.30 -2.19 21.92
C GLY A 42 3.90 -2.28 21.30
N TYR A 43 2.85 -2.19 22.11
CA TYR A 43 1.47 -2.12 21.61
C TYR A 43 1.26 -0.92 20.67
N LEU A 44 1.66 0.28 21.11
CA LEU A 44 1.50 1.50 20.33
C LEU A 44 2.31 1.44 19.03
N THR A 45 3.51 0.85 19.06
CA THR A 45 4.37 0.65 17.89
C THR A 45 3.68 -0.24 16.87
N ARG A 46 3.21 -1.43 17.29
CA ARG A 46 2.50 -2.38 16.41
C ARG A 46 1.20 -1.79 15.85
N LEU A 47 0.47 -1.00 16.63
CA LEU A 47 -0.75 -0.33 16.15
C LEU A 47 -0.42 0.73 15.09
N SER A 48 0.65 1.49 15.31
CA SER A 48 1.14 2.52 14.38
C SER A 48 1.64 1.92 13.07
N GLU A 49 2.38 0.82 13.13
CA GLU A 49 2.83 0.07 11.95
C GLU A 49 1.66 -0.37 11.07
N ARG A 50 0.61 -0.93 11.67
CA ARG A 50 -0.60 -1.35 10.94
C ARG A 50 -1.29 -0.18 10.24
N GLU A 51 -1.36 0.98 10.88
CA GLU A 51 -1.91 2.19 10.26
C GLU A 51 -1.03 2.67 9.10
N MET A 52 0.29 2.64 9.25
CA MET A 52 1.23 3.03 8.19
C MET A 52 1.11 2.14 6.96
N ILE A 53 1.07 0.81 7.16
CA ILE A 53 0.89 -0.17 6.07
C ILE A 53 -0.42 0.09 5.32
N GLU A 54 -1.54 0.21 6.04
CA GLU A 54 -2.84 0.43 5.39
C GLU A 54 -2.95 1.81 4.74
N ARG A 55 -2.28 2.83 5.29
CA ARG A 55 -2.21 4.15 4.68
C ARG A 55 -1.46 4.13 3.37
N ASP A 56 -0.35 3.39 3.29
CA ASP A 56 0.42 3.25 2.06
C ASP A 56 -0.35 2.47 0.99
N ARG A 57 -0.94 1.32 1.37
CA ARG A 57 -1.84 0.56 0.51
C ARG A 57 -2.95 1.41 -0.10
N ARG A 58 -3.68 2.18 0.73
CA ARG A 58 -4.75 3.08 0.25
C ARG A 58 -4.23 4.23 -0.61
N LYS A 59 -2.98 4.68 -0.45
CA LYS A 59 -2.37 5.67 -1.36
C LYS A 59 -2.11 5.06 -2.74
N VAL A 60 -1.54 3.85 -2.77
CA VAL A 60 -1.30 3.10 -4.02
C VAL A 60 -2.61 2.84 -4.76
N GLU A 61 -3.61 2.28 -4.09
CA GLU A 61 -4.93 1.98 -4.68
C GLU A 61 -5.61 3.25 -5.24
N ARG A 62 -5.52 4.38 -4.52
CA ARG A 62 -6.06 5.66 -5.00
C ARG A 62 -5.33 6.17 -6.24
N ARG A 63 -4.01 6.03 -6.31
CA ARG A 63 -3.22 6.44 -7.49
C ARG A 63 -3.57 5.59 -8.71
N ILE A 64 -3.71 4.28 -8.54
CA ILE A 64 -4.15 3.35 -9.61
C ILE A 64 -5.54 3.75 -10.10
N LYS A 65 -6.50 3.97 -9.20
CA LYS A 65 -7.87 4.38 -9.56
C LYS A 65 -7.90 5.74 -10.26
N ALA A 66 -7.08 6.69 -9.82
CA ALA A 66 -7.00 8.03 -10.41
C ALA A 66 -6.40 8.02 -11.82
N ALA A 67 -5.54 7.06 -12.14
CA ALA A 67 -4.93 6.93 -13.46
C ALA A 67 -5.92 6.49 -14.56
N ARG A 68 -7.12 6.01 -14.19
CA ARG A 68 -8.21 5.63 -15.12
C ARG A 68 -7.73 4.73 -16.28
N PHE A 69 -6.88 3.76 -15.97
CA PHE A 69 -6.40 2.81 -16.98
C PHE A 69 -7.59 2.05 -17.58
N PRO A 70 -7.74 2.00 -18.92
CA PRO A 70 -8.84 1.28 -19.57
C PRO A 70 -8.77 -0.23 -19.33
N VAL A 71 -7.57 -0.78 -19.11
CA VAL A 71 -7.33 -2.15 -18.64
C VAL A 71 -6.18 -2.10 -17.62
N VAL A 72 -6.38 -2.70 -16.44
CA VAL A 72 -5.29 -2.89 -15.47
C VAL A 72 -4.49 -4.12 -15.91
N LYS A 73 -3.39 -3.91 -16.63
CA LYS A 73 -2.38 -4.95 -16.88
C LYS A 73 -1.21 -4.71 -15.93
N SER A 74 -0.91 -5.69 -15.07
CA SER A 74 0.31 -5.68 -14.27
C SER A 74 1.47 -6.24 -15.10
N LEU A 75 2.70 -5.87 -14.75
CA LEU A 75 3.88 -6.48 -15.37
C LEU A 75 3.97 -7.98 -15.04
N ASP A 76 3.43 -8.40 -13.88
CA ASP A 76 3.38 -9.80 -13.45
C ASP A 76 2.59 -10.70 -14.39
N SER A 77 1.59 -10.15 -15.10
CA SER A 77 0.79 -10.89 -16.09
C SER A 77 1.33 -10.74 -17.52
N PHE A 78 2.48 -10.10 -17.70
CA PHE A 78 3.07 -9.93 -19.02
C PHE A 78 3.78 -11.21 -19.49
N ASP A 79 3.31 -11.76 -20.62
CA ASP A 79 3.96 -12.90 -21.26
C ASP A 79 5.15 -12.44 -22.11
N PHE A 80 6.34 -12.54 -21.55
CA PHE A 80 7.60 -12.23 -22.25
C PHE A 80 7.89 -13.18 -23.42
N THR A 81 7.24 -14.35 -23.50
CA THR A 81 7.41 -15.26 -24.64
C THR A 81 6.73 -14.73 -25.91
N ALA A 82 5.73 -13.86 -25.75
CA ALA A 82 5.05 -13.19 -26.87
C ALA A 82 5.98 -12.21 -27.63
N ILE A 83 7.05 -11.73 -27.00
CA ILE A 83 8.05 -10.86 -27.64
C ILE A 83 9.47 -11.41 -27.35
N PRO A 84 9.94 -12.42 -28.09
CA PRO A 84 11.21 -13.10 -27.81
C PRO A 84 12.45 -12.19 -27.86
N LYS A 85 12.37 -11.06 -28.57
CA LYS A 85 13.45 -10.06 -28.67
C LYS A 85 13.50 -9.10 -27.48
N LEU A 86 12.48 -9.08 -26.62
CA LEU A 86 12.42 -8.19 -25.48
C LEU A 86 13.29 -8.72 -24.34
N ASN A 87 14.28 -7.93 -23.92
CA ASN A 87 15.13 -8.31 -22.81
C ASN A 87 14.37 -8.24 -21.47
N LYS A 88 13.90 -9.39 -21.00
CA LYS A 88 13.15 -9.52 -19.74
C LYS A 88 13.90 -8.92 -18.54
N MET A 89 15.21 -9.13 -18.43
CA MET A 89 15.98 -8.61 -17.29
C MET A 89 15.98 -7.08 -17.28
N GLN A 90 16.18 -6.46 -18.45
CA GLN A 90 16.17 -5.00 -18.57
C GLN A 90 14.79 -4.42 -18.23
N VAL A 91 13.71 -5.06 -18.67
CA VAL A 91 12.34 -4.62 -18.34
C VAL A 91 12.08 -4.72 -16.84
N LEU A 92 12.46 -5.82 -16.20
CA LEU A 92 12.29 -5.99 -14.75
C LEU A 92 13.13 -5.00 -13.95
N GLU A 93 14.32 -4.65 -14.43
CA GLU A 93 15.16 -3.63 -13.80
C GLU A 93 14.52 -2.24 -13.89
N LEU A 94 14.00 -1.87 -15.06
CA LEU A 94 13.27 -0.60 -15.25
C LEU A 94 11.99 -0.54 -14.40
N ALA A 95 11.33 -1.68 -14.17
CA ALA A 95 10.12 -1.78 -13.35
C ALA A 95 10.36 -1.44 -11.87
N ARG A 96 11.60 -1.56 -11.38
CA ARG A 96 11.99 -1.12 -10.03
C ARG A 96 11.98 0.40 -9.86
N CYS A 97 11.93 1.13 -10.97
CA CYS A 97 11.84 2.59 -10.99
C CYS A 97 13.04 3.33 -10.35
N GLU A 98 14.17 2.67 -10.11
CA GLU A 98 15.38 3.29 -9.52
C GLU A 98 15.93 4.44 -10.38
N TRP A 99 15.72 4.37 -11.70
CA TRP A 99 16.07 5.43 -12.65
C TRP A 99 15.37 6.76 -12.35
N ILE A 100 14.21 6.74 -11.68
CA ILE A 100 13.51 7.95 -11.22
C ILE A 100 14.32 8.65 -10.13
N GLU A 101 14.83 7.89 -9.15
CA GLU A 101 15.65 8.43 -8.06
C GLU A 101 16.99 8.96 -8.58
N ARG A 102 17.57 8.26 -9.56
CA ARG A 102 18.80 8.66 -10.26
C ARG A 102 18.61 9.83 -11.23
N ARG A 103 17.36 10.26 -11.50
CA ARG A 103 17.01 11.29 -12.50
C ARG A 103 17.50 10.94 -13.91
N GLU A 104 17.46 9.66 -14.24
CA GLU A 104 17.82 9.14 -15.56
C GLU A 104 16.59 9.12 -16.47
N ASN A 105 16.80 9.32 -17.78
CA ASN A 105 15.72 9.27 -18.77
C ASN A 105 15.62 7.86 -19.35
N VAL A 106 14.41 7.32 -19.40
CA VAL A 106 14.11 6.02 -20.03
C VAL A 106 13.22 6.27 -21.25
N ILE A 107 13.66 5.79 -22.42
CA ILE A 107 12.91 5.89 -23.67
C ILE A 107 12.58 4.47 -24.14
N ALA A 108 11.28 4.17 -24.24
CA ALA A 108 10.80 2.94 -24.86
C ALA A 108 10.41 3.21 -26.32
N LEU A 109 11.09 2.56 -27.26
CA LEU A 109 10.82 2.67 -28.70
C LEU A 109 10.38 1.32 -29.23
N GLY A 110 9.25 1.30 -29.95
CA GLY A 110 8.73 0.11 -30.61
C GLY A 110 7.64 0.48 -31.62
N PRO A 111 7.36 -0.39 -32.60
CA PRO A 111 6.25 -0.18 -33.51
C PRO A 111 4.93 -0.12 -32.73
N SER A 112 4.11 0.89 -33.00
CA SER A 112 2.75 0.97 -32.46
C SER A 112 1.82 0.16 -33.35
N GLU A 113 1.56 -1.10 -33.01
CA GLU A 113 0.37 -1.77 -33.54
C GLU A 113 -0.85 -1.29 -32.75
N PRO A 114 -1.97 -0.95 -33.43
CA PRO A 114 -3.19 -0.57 -32.73
C PRO A 114 -3.71 -1.77 -31.94
N ALA A 115 -3.95 -1.56 -30.64
CA ALA A 115 -4.60 -2.55 -29.79
C ALA A 115 -6.02 -2.82 -30.33
N SER A 116 -6.19 -3.97 -30.98
CA SER A 116 -7.50 -4.57 -31.29
C SER A 116 -7.99 -5.43 -30.13
#